data_AF-A0A970FUY4-F1
#
_entry.id   AF-A0A970FUY4-F1
#
_cell.length_a   1.000
_cell.length_b   1.000
_cell.length_c   1.000
_cell.angle_alpha   90.00
_cell.angle_beta   90.00
_cell.angle_gamma   90.00
#
_symmetry.space_group_name_H-M   'P 1'
#
loop_
_entity.id
_entity.type
_entity.pdbx_description
1 polymer ?
#
loop_
_entity_poly.entity_id
_entity_poly.type
_entity_poly.pdbx_seq_one_letter_code
_entity_poly.pdbx_strand_id
1 'polypeptide(L)'
;MPYPIIDALAGQSVLLNGKLLSADAAEAGFLFQPQDERMYYEVIRVVQRVPLFLEDHLERLNRSVDRSFAIPSDLAAEGQMLVKANSLTEANLRIVLTRHLRVMHLTPS
;
A
#
# COMPACT_ATOMS: atom_id res chain seq x y z
N MET A 1 -11.41 15.15 8.57
CA MET A 1 -10.76 14.64 9.80
C MET A 1 -9.48 13.95 9.36
N PRO A 2 -8.36 14.15 10.07
CA PRO A 2 -7.12 13.45 9.74
C PRO A 2 -7.28 11.96 10.03
N TYR A 3 -6.82 11.12 9.11
CA TYR A 3 -6.88 9.65 9.23
C TYR A 3 -5.46 9.08 9.07
N PRO A 4 -5.11 7.99 9.76
CA PRO A 4 -3.82 7.35 9.55
C PRO A 4 -3.77 6.72 8.15
N ILE A 5 -2.55 6.56 7.61
CA ILE A 5 -2.34 5.84 6.35
C ILE A 5 -2.62 4.34 6.53
N ILE A 6 -2.26 3.81 7.71
CA ILE A 6 -2.49 2.42 8.11
C ILE A 6 -3.40 2.43 9.35
N ASP A 7 -4.65 2.04 9.17
CA ASP A 7 -5.67 1.88 10.22
C ASP A 7 -5.84 0.42 10.66
N ALA A 8 -5.48 -0.52 9.81
CA ALA A 8 -5.39 -1.95 10.09
C ALA A 8 -4.14 -2.52 9.41
N LEU A 9 -3.52 -3.53 10.03
CA LEU A 9 -2.36 -4.22 9.47
C LEU A 9 -2.52 -5.73 9.62
N ALA A 10 -2.25 -6.45 8.55
CA ALA A 10 -2.00 -7.87 8.55
C ALA A 10 -0.53 -8.11 8.14
N GLY A 11 0.18 -8.94 8.90
CA GLY A 11 1.60 -9.18 8.69
C GLY A 11 2.51 -8.23 9.49
N GLN A 12 3.80 -8.25 9.15
CA GLN A 12 4.87 -7.60 9.90
C GLN A 12 5.68 -6.61 9.07
N SER A 13 5.45 -6.54 7.76
CA SER A 13 6.19 -5.65 6.87
C SER A 13 5.27 -4.75 6.08
N VAL A 14 5.73 -3.54 5.82
CA VAL A 14 5.11 -2.52 4.98
C VAL A 14 6.12 -2.06 3.93
N LEU A 15 5.62 -1.49 2.84
CA LEU A 15 6.45 -0.93 1.78
C LEU A 15 6.28 0.58 1.80
N LEU A 16 7.36 1.33 2.06
CA LEU A 16 7.39 2.79 2.09
C LEU A 16 8.35 3.30 1.02
N ASN A 17 7.82 4.02 0.03
CA ASN A 17 8.60 4.60 -1.07
C ASN A 17 9.53 3.58 -1.76
N GLY A 18 9.08 2.33 -1.93
CA GLY A 18 9.86 1.24 -2.52
C GLY A 18 10.78 0.49 -1.55
N LYS A 19 10.92 0.96 -0.29
CA LYS A 19 11.68 0.29 0.75
C LYS A 19 10.77 -0.61 1.59
N LEU A 20 11.13 -1.89 1.69
CA LEU A 20 10.48 -2.81 2.62
C LEU A 20 10.95 -2.51 4.05
N LEU A 21 10.01 -2.23 4.95
CA LEU A 21 10.26 -1.92 6.34
C LEU A 21 9.50 -2.89 7.23
N SER A 22 10.07 -3.18 8.40
CA SER A 22 9.30 -3.77 9.48
C SER A 22 8.27 -2.75 9.99
N ALA A 23 7.06 -3.22 10.29
CA ALA A 23 5.97 -2.37 10.76
C ALA A 23 6.24 -1.77 12.15
N ASP A 24 7.11 -2.41 12.94
CA ASP A 24 7.56 -1.93 14.25
C ASP A 24 8.78 -1.01 14.20
N ALA A 25 9.36 -0.79 13.02
CA ALA A 25 10.49 0.11 12.86
C ALA A 25 10.07 1.55 13.20
N ALA A 26 10.93 2.28 13.90
CA ALA A 26 10.67 3.69 14.24
C ALA A 26 10.36 4.54 12.99
N GLU A 27 10.99 4.23 11.86
CA GLU A 27 10.76 4.87 10.55
C GLU A 27 9.32 4.67 10.04
N ALA A 28 8.63 3.59 10.40
CA ALA A 28 7.25 3.33 9.99
C ALA A 28 6.19 3.91 10.95
N GLY A 29 6.58 4.37 12.14
CA GLY A 29 5.65 4.74 13.21
C GLY A 29 4.65 5.85 12.82
N PHE A 30 5.07 6.80 11.97
CA PHE A 30 4.21 7.90 11.53
C PHE A 30 3.05 7.44 10.62
N LEU A 31 3.14 6.26 10.01
CA LEU A 31 2.10 5.71 9.13
C LEU A 31 0.80 5.36 9.88
N PHE A 32 0.93 5.11 11.18
CA PHE A 32 -0.18 4.76 12.09
C PHE A 32 -0.76 5.98 12.81
N GLN A 33 -0.19 7.17 12.59
CA GLN A 33 -0.69 8.42 13.18
C GLN A 33 -1.58 9.15 12.17
N PRO A 34 -2.60 9.92 12.62
CA PRO A 34 -3.44 10.71 11.74
C PRO A 34 -2.63 11.67 10.86
N GLN A 35 -2.91 11.67 9.55
CA GLN A 35 -2.30 12.56 8.56
C GLN A 35 -3.35 13.51 8.00
N ASP A 36 -2.93 14.75 7.70
CA ASP A 36 -3.79 15.78 7.08
C ASP A 36 -3.56 15.89 5.56
N GLU A 37 -2.96 14.86 4.95
CA GLU A 37 -2.71 14.80 3.52
C GLU A 37 -3.86 14.13 2.77
N ARG A 38 -4.10 14.61 1.54
CA ARG A 38 -5.01 13.95 0.61
C ARG A 38 -4.43 12.59 0.18
N MET A 39 -5.18 11.54 0.46
CA MET A 39 -4.81 10.16 0.12
C MET A 39 -5.63 9.66 -1.06
N TYR A 40 -4.96 9.02 -2.00
CA TYR A 40 -5.56 8.19 -3.05
C TYR A 40 -5.21 6.75 -2.74
N TYR A 41 -6.18 5.84 -2.81
CA TYR A 41 -5.91 4.46 -2.45
C TYR A 41 -6.67 3.47 -3.32
N GLU A 42 -6.10 2.28 -3.41
CA GLU A 42 -6.71 1.08 -3.97
C GLU A 42 -6.61 -0.07 -2.98
N VAL A 43 -7.63 -0.92 -2.99
CA VAL A 43 -7.68 -2.14 -2.18
C VAL A 43 -7.85 -3.32 -3.13
N ILE A 44 -6.92 -4.25 -3.08
CA ILE A 44 -6.77 -5.34 -4.04
C ILE A 44 -6.76 -6.65 -3.27
N ARG A 45 -7.69 -7.54 -3.58
CA ARG A 45 -7.76 -8.82 -2.88
C ARG A 45 -6.55 -9.69 -3.24
N VAL A 46 -5.95 -10.32 -2.24
CA VAL A 46 -4.90 -11.32 -2.39
C VAL A 46 -5.49 -12.69 -2.10
N VAL A 47 -5.39 -13.61 -3.06
CA VAL A 47 -5.85 -15.00 -2.93
C VAL A 47 -4.70 -15.93 -3.31
N GLN A 48 -4.42 -16.92 -2.47
CA GLN A 48 -3.28 -17.83 -2.66
C GLN A 48 -1.96 -17.08 -2.94
N ARG A 49 -1.72 -15.98 -2.22
CA ARG A 49 -0.56 -15.07 -2.37
C ARG A 49 -0.48 -14.33 -3.72
N VAL A 50 -1.57 -14.26 -4.47
CA VAL A 50 -1.65 -13.53 -5.74
C VAL A 50 -2.62 -12.34 -5.60
N PRO A 51 -2.14 -11.09 -5.78
CA PRO A 51 -3.02 -9.93 -5.92
C PRO A 51 -3.84 -10.05 -7.21
N LEU A 52 -5.16 -10.01 -7.09
CA LEU A 52 -6.07 -10.17 -8.24
C LEU A 52 -6.20 -8.86 -9.02
N PHE A 53 -6.10 -8.93 -10.35
CA PHE A 53 -6.29 -7.78 -11.25
C PHE A 53 -5.41 -6.55 -10.91
N LEU A 54 -4.20 -6.78 -10.37
CA LEU A 54 -3.32 -5.72 -9.87
C LEU A 54 -3.08 -4.61 -10.90
N GLU A 55 -2.81 -4.97 -12.16
CA GLU A 55 -2.54 -4.00 -13.23
C GLU A 55 -3.77 -3.11 -13.52
N ASP A 56 -4.97 -3.70 -13.59
CA ASP A 56 -6.22 -2.96 -13.81
C ASP A 56 -6.52 -1.99 -12.65
N HIS A 57 -6.27 -2.43 -11.41
CA HIS A 57 -6.38 -1.58 -10.23
C HIS A 57 -5.36 -0.43 -10.27
N LEU A 58 -4.12 -0.68 -10.67
CA LEU A 58 -3.09 0.37 -10.80
C LEU A 58 -3.44 1.37 -11.92
N GLU A 59 -4.00 0.91 -13.03
CA GLU A 59 -4.48 1.80 -14.09
C GLU A 59 -5.63 2.70 -13.60
N ARG A 60 -6.56 2.14 -12.81
CA ARG A 60 -7.62 2.92 -12.15
C ARG A 60 -7.09 3.91 -11.13
N LEU A 61 -6.09 3.52 -10.34
CA LEU A 61 -5.41 4.43 -9.41
C LEU A 61 -4.74 5.58 -10.16
N ASN A 62 -4.07 5.29 -11.28
CA ASN A 62 -3.45 6.31 -12.14
C ASN A 62 -4.46 7.31 -12.69
N ARG A 63 -5.63 6.85 -13.13
CA ARG A 63 -6.75 7.73 -13.52
C ARG A 63 -7.27 8.58 -12.36
N SER A 64 -7.24 8.06 -11.13
CA SER A 64 -7.74 8.77 -9.94
C SER A 64 -6.78 9.85 -9.45
N VAL A 65 -5.48 9.62 -9.63
CA VAL A 65 -4.42 10.56 -9.26
C VAL A 65 -4.25 11.69 -10.29
N ASP A 66 -4.82 11.54 -11.51
CA ASP A 66 -4.57 12.33 -12.71
C ASP A 66 -4.17 13.79 -12.44
N ARG A 67 -2.94 14.13 -12.86
CA ARG A 67 -2.19 15.39 -12.71
C ARG A 67 -1.69 15.78 -11.33
N SER A 68 -1.96 15.01 -10.27
CA SER A 68 -1.45 15.34 -8.92
C SER A 68 0.03 14.99 -8.77
N PHE A 69 0.44 13.80 -9.25
CA PHE A 69 1.82 13.31 -9.24
C PHE A 69 1.93 12.02 -10.09
N ALA A 70 3.15 11.67 -10.52
CA ALA A 70 3.39 10.48 -11.33
C ALA A 70 3.35 9.21 -10.46
N ILE A 71 2.67 8.18 -10.95
CA ILE A 71 2.69 6.84 -10.35
C ILE A 71 3.93 6.08 -10.87
N PRO A 72 4.80 5.57 -9.99
CA PRO A 72 5.94 4.76 -10.43
C PRO A 72 5.53 3.47 -11.15
N SER A 73 6.30 3.06 -12.16
CA SER A 73 6.03 1.85 -12.94
C SER A 73 6.32 0.54 -12.20
N ASP A 74 7.04 0.59 -11.08
CA ASP A 74 7.45 -0.56 -10.28
C ASP A 74 6.42 -1.01 -9.23
N LEU A 75 5.30 -0.28 -9.10
CA LEU A 75 4.26 -0.56 -8.10
C LEU A 75 3.73 -2.00 -8.12
N ALA A 76 3.61 -2.59 -9.31
CA ALA A 76 3.16 -3.98 -9.42
C ALA A 76 4.17 -4.96 -8.80
N ALA A 77 5.47 -4.75 -9.08
CA ALA A 77 6.55 -5.57 -8.53
C ALA A 77 6.68 -5.37 -7.01
N GLU A 78 6.52 -4.14 -6.53
CA GLU A 78 6.49 -3.81 -5.11
C GLU A 78 5.33 -4.50 -4.37
N GLY A 79 4.12 -4.47 -4.93
CA GLY A 79 2.97 -5.18 -4.36
C GLY A 79 3.22 -6.68 -4.22
N GLN A 80 3.82 -7.31 -5.24
CA GLN A 80 4.21 -8.72 -5.16
C GLN A 80 5.31 -8.98 -4.12
N MET A 81 6.30 -8.09 -4.01
CA MET A 81 7.36 -8.18 -3.01
C MET A 81 6.78 -8.14 -1.59
N LEU A 82 5.82 -7.24 -1.33
CA LEU A 82 5.16 -7.12 -0.03
C LEU A 82 4.38 -8.37 0.35
N VAL A 83 3.62 -8.93 -0.60
CA VAL A 83 2.85 -10.17 -0.38
C VAL A 83 3.79 -11.33 -0.04
N LYS A 84 4.91 -11.45 -0.76
CA LYS A 84 5.94 -12.47 -0.48
C LYS A 84 6.54 -12.28 0.92
N ALA A 85 6.86 -11.05 1.31
CA ALA A 85 7.47 -10.75 2.60
C ALA A 85 6.60 -11.15 3.80
N ASN A 86 5.27 -10.98 3.70
CA ASN A 86 4.35 -11.23 4.80
C ASN A 86 3.82 -12.68 4.84
N SER A 87 4.07 -13.51 3.82
CA SER A 87 3.69 -14.94 3.76
C SER A 87 2.19 -15.26 3.94
N LEU A 88 1.30 -14.26 3.87
CA LEU A 88 -0.14 -14.42 4.03
C LEU A 88 -0.78 -15.03 2.78
N THR A 89 -1.60 -16.07 2.97
CA THR A 89 -2.30 -16.74 1.86
C THR A 89 -3.46 -15.90 1.34
N GLU A 90 -4.18 -15.24 2.24
CA GLU A 90 -5.32 -14.38 1.95
C GLU A 90 -5.22 -13.08 2.75
N ALA A 91 -5.42 -11.95 2.08
CA ALA A 91 -5.38 -10.61 2.65
C ALA A 91 -5.96 -9.61 1.64
N ASN A 92 -6.04 -8.35 2.04
CA ASN A 92 -6.20 -7.24 1.12
C ASN A 92 -4.87 -6.49 1.01
N LEU A 93 -4.35 -6.32 -0.20
CA LEU A 93 -3.26 -5.40 -0.51
C LEU A 93 -3.82 -3.99 -0.65
N ARG A 94 -3.44 -3.10 0.26
CA ARG A 94 -3.81 -1.70 0.23
C ARG A 94 -2.64 -0.86 -0.26
N ILE A 95 -2.87 -0.12 -1.33
CA ILE A 95 -1.91 0.82 -1.93
C ILE A 95 -2.41 2.22 -1.62
N VAL A 96 -1.61 3.03 -0.93
CA VAL A 96 -1.95 4.41 -0.56
C VAL A 96 -0.89 5.34 -1.14
N LEU A 97 -1.34 6.35 -1.86
CA LEU A 97 -0.51 7.39 -2.44
C LEU A 97 -0.93 8.76 -1.90
N THR A 98 0.06 9.55 -1.51
CA THR A 98 -0.07 10.98 -1.25
C THR A 98 0.87 11.74 -2.17
N ARG A 99 0.93 13.07 -2.04
CA ARG A 99 1.91 13.88 -2.77
C ARG A 99 3.36 13.50 -2.46
N HIS A 100 3.62 12.98 -1.26
CA HIS A 100 4.97 12.75 -0.74
C HIS A 100 5.29 11.29 -0.45
N LEU A 101 4.24 10.47 -0.29
CA LEU A 101 4.38 9.11 0.20
C LEU A 101 3.70 8.13 -0.73
N ARG A 102 4.36 6.99 -0.92
CA ARG A 102 3.77 5.76 -1.46
C ARG A 102 3.91 4.69 -0.40
N VAL A 103 2.78 4.15 0.01
CA VAL A 103 2.70 3.15 1.08
C VAL A 103 1.91 1.96 0.61
N MET A 104 2.44 0.76 0.83
CA MET A 104 1.71 -0.49 0.66
C MET A 104 1.74 -1.28 1.96
N HIS A 105 0.59 -1.82 2.33
CA HIS A 105 0.44 -2.68 3.48
C HIS A 105 -0.65 -3.71 3.20
N LEU A 106 -0.66 -4.79 3.98
CA LEU A 106 -1.73 -5.77 3.92
C LEU A 106 -2.72 -5.51 5.06
N THR A 107 -4.01 -5.74 4.81
CA THR A 107 -5.06 -5.72 5.83
C THR A 107 -5.81 -7.06 5.83
N PRO A 108 -6.53 -7.40 6.92
CA PRO A 108 -7.40 -8.58 6.93
C PRO A 108 -8.40 -8.56 5.76
N SER A 109 -8.72 -9.75 5.23
CA SER A 109 -9.70 -9.92 4.14
C SER A 109 -11.13 -9.73 4.60
#